data_AF-A0AAU3GAQ5-F1
#
_entry.id   AF-A0AAU3GAQ5-F1
#
_cell.length_a   1.000
_cell.length_b   1.000
_cell.length_c   1.000
_cell.angle_alpha   90.00
_cell.angle_beta   90.00
_cell.angle_gamma   90.00
#
_symmetry.space_group_name_H-M   'P 1'
#
loop_
_entity.id
_entity.type
_entity.pdbx_description
1 polymer ?
#
loop_
_entity_poly.entity_id
_entity_poly.type
_entity_poly.pdbx_seq_one_letter_code
_entity_poly.pdbx_strand_id
1 'polypeptide(L)'
;MTKRLITLGTLIALSLVTALVAPASAAHASSANVYRGRATVTLESYDYCGSGGGRRLTGRTSYRAAAQFSTGPRKTYGGYVERNPFTWLFYVGNIGATGSFQVGSAAVAKPPGVLLNYWTSSYSSGRFTGRLVASHSDKATTYNTFFGQQDLIPCRSGLGTIPMTYALQAGTRISGTIGSGGAHLTMTGGTNEGFYAFRVVFSA
;
A
#
# COMPACT_ATOMS: atom_id res chain seq x y z
N MET A 1 42.53 8.16 81.65
CA MET A 1 43.29 7.42 80.62
C MET A 1 42.48 6.20 80.21
N THR A 2 41.93 6.19 78.98
CA THR A 2 41.43 5.09 78.09
C THR A 2 40.15 5.57 77.37
N LYS A 3 40.24 6.30 76.25
CA LYS A 3 40.40 5.92 74.83
C LYS A 3 39.29 5.03 74.24
N ARG A 4 38.66 5.61 73.19
CA ARG A 4 38.03 5.01 71.98
C ARG A 4 36.55 4.57 72.12
N LEU A 5 35.70 4.61 71.10
CA LEU A 5 35.87 4.69 69.64
C LEU A 5 34.58 5.28 69.01
N ILE A 6 34.73 6.21 68.06
CA ILE A 6 33.65 6.77 67.24
C ILE A 6 33.45 5.84 66.05
N THR A 7 32.23 5.36 65.81
CA THR A 7 31.88 4.58 64.62
C THR A 7 31.00 5.43 63.71
N LEU A 8 31.57 5.86 62.59
CA LEU A 8 30.86 6.46 61.45
C LEU A 8 29.96 5.39 60.80
N GLY A 9 28.64 5.63 60.78
CA GLY A 9 27.69 4.86 60.00
C GLY A 9 27.55 5.44 58.59
N THR A 10 28.09 4.73 57.60
CA THR A 10 28.00 5.06 56.18
C THR A 10 26.58 4.79 55.66
N LEU A 11 25.85 5.83 55.24
CA LEU A 11 24.60 5.72 54.48
C LEU A 11 24.93 5.40 53.02
N ILE A 12 24.76 4.15 52.60
CA ILE A 12 24.77 3.77 51.19
C ILE A 12 23.34 3.89 50.66
N ALA A 13 23.07 4.97 49.91
CA ALA A 13 21.84 5.12 49.15
C ALA A 13 21.91 4.24 47.90
N LEU A 14 21.13 3.14 47.90
CA LEU A 14 20.96 2.29 46.72
C LEU A 14 19.82 2.88 45.88
N SER A 15 20.17 3.69 44.88
CA SER A 15 19.23 4.24 43.91
C SER A 15 18.75 3.13 42.97
N LEU A 16 17.58 2.56 43.24
CA LEU A 16 16.88 1.69 42.30
C LEU A 16 16.45 2.54 41.08
N VAL A 17 17.16 2.40 39.96
CA VAL A 17 16.71 2.91 38.66
C VAL A 17 15.64 1.95 38.15
N THR A 18 14.39 2.17 38.52
CA THR A 18 13.25 1.60 37.80
C THR A 18 13.23 2.22 36.41
N ALA A 19 13.78 1.51 35.44
CA ALA A 19 13.52 1.78 34.03
C ALA A 19 12.01 1.59 33.80
N LEU A 20 11.26 2.70 33.73
CA LEU A 20 9.94 2.69 33.11
C LEU A 20 10.14 2.25 31.66
N VAL A 21 9.95 0.98 31.39
CA VAL A 21 9.66 0.51 30.04
C VAL A 21 8.27 1.07 29.74
N ALA A 22 8.22 2.24 29.10
CA ALA A 22 6.97 2.75 28.56
C ALA A 22 6.40 1.63 27.68
N PRO A 23 5.16 1.17 27.89
CA PRO A 23 4.55 0.25 26.96
C PRO A 23 4.60 0.93 25.60
N ALA A 24 5.26 0.29 24.63
CA ALA A 24 5.18 0.73 23.24
C ALA A 24 3.68 0.82 22.93
N SER A 25 3.19 2.05 22.75
CA SER A 25 1.77 2.31 22.54
C SER A 25 1.29 1.39 21.43
N ALA A 26 0.46 0.42 21.79
CA ALA A 26 -0.29 -0.35 20.82
C ALA A 26 -1.13 0.67 20.07
N ALA A 27 -0.66 1.05 18.88
CA ALA A 27 -1.38 1.95 18.01
C ALA A 27 -2.77 1.36 17.81
N HIS A 28 -3.76 2.17 18.16
CA HIS A 28 -5.16 1.85 18.34
C HIS A 28 -5.69 0.89 17.28
N ALA A 29 -6.56 -0.03 17.70
CA ALA A 29 -7.45 -0.75 16.81
C ALA A 29 -8.16 0.28 15.90
N SER A 30 -7.71 0.41 14.65
CA SER A 30 -8.31 1.35 13.72
C SER A 30 -9.73 0.88 13.44
N SER A 31 -10.72 1.65 13.89
CA SER A 31 -12.10 1.47 13.44
C SER A 31 -12.11 1.32 11.91
N ALA A 32 -12.86 0.35 11.40
CA ALA A 32 -13.02 0.21 9.97
C ALA A 32 -13.66 1.48 9.43
N ASN A 33 -12.98 2.16 8.50
CA ASN A 33 -13.48 3.37 7.87
C ASN A 33 -13.62 3.12 6.37
N VAL A 34 -14.66 3.70 5.76
CA VAL A 34 -14.89 3.63 4.31
C VAL A 34 -15.05 5.04 3.78
N TYR A 35 -14.09 5.46 2.95
CA TYR A 35 -14.05 6.75 2.29
C TYR A 35 -14.51 6.56 0.84
N ARG A 36 -15.65 7.13 0.48
CA ARG A 36 -16.21 7.05 -0.88
C ARG A 36 -16.13 8.41 -1.53
N GLY A 37 -15.55 8.47 -2.72
CA GLY A 37 -15.37 9.73 -3.42
C GLY A 37 -15.05 9.52 -4.88
N ARG A 38 -14.18 10.37 -5.42
CA ARG A 38 -13.76 10.30 -6.82
C ARG A 38 -12.24 10.27 -6.93
N ALA A 39 -11.77 9.55 -7.94
CA ALA A 39 -10.39 9.58 -8.37
C ALA A 39 -10.28 10.23 -9.76
N THR A 40 -9.27 11.09 -9.92
CA THR A 40 -8.76 11.48 -11.24
C THR A 40 -7.58 10.59 -11.55
N VAL A 41 -7.68 9.84 -12.65
CA VAL A 41 -6.61 8.97 -13.14
C VAL A 41 -5.95 9.65 -14.33
N THR A 42 -4.63 9.65 -14.34
CA THR A 42 -3.81 9.96 -15.51
C THR A 42 -3.01 8.69 -15.84
N LEU A 43 -3.18 8.19 -17.06
CA LEU A 43 -2.46 7.05 -17.59
C LEU A 43 -1.56 7.49 -18.73
N GLU A 44 -0.35 6.95 -18.74
CA GLU A 44 0.55 6.96 -19.87
C GLU A 44 0.69 5.54 -20.37
N SER A 45 0.42 5.34 -21.66
CA SER A 45 0.53 4.05 -22.33
C SER A 45 1.85 3.97 -23.09
N TYR A 46 2.46 2.79 -23.08
CA TYR A 46 3.75 2.53 -23.71
C TYR A 46 3.69 1.28 -24.60
N ASP A 47 4.52 1.25 -25.63
CA ASP A 47 4.81 0.06 -26.43
C ASP A 47 6.32 -0.23 -26.50
N TYR A 48 6.67 -1.36 -27.10
CA TYR A 48 8.06 -1.82 -27.31
C TYR A 48 8.34 -2.07 -28.80
N CYS A 49 7.64 -1.32 -29.66
CA CYS A 49 7.54 -1.58 -31.10
C CYS A 49 8.61 -0.88 -31.94
N GLY A 50 9.49 -0.09 -31.29
CA GLY A 50 10.57 0.63 -31.97
C GLY A 50 11.69 -0.31 -32.44
N SER A 51 12.49 0.14 -33.40
CA SER A 51 13.61 -0.61 -33.99
C SER A 51 14.71 -1.04 -33.00
N GLY A 52 14.70 -0.51 -31.77
CA GLY A 52 15.61 -0.92 -30.69
C GLY A 52 14.96 -1.67 -29.53
N GLY A 53 13.68 -2.08 -29.64
CA GLY A 53 12.94 -2.73 -28.56
C GLY A 53 12.75 -1.86 -27.30
N GLY A 54 13.08 -0.56 -27.40
CA GLY A 54 12.97 0.38 -26.29
C GLY A 54 11.53 0.73 -25.99
N ARG A 55 11.25 1.00 -24.70
CA ARG A 55 9.94 1.48 -24.24
C ARG A 55 9.65 2.85 -24.83
N ARG A 56 8.51 3.00 -25.51
CA ARG A 56 8.10 4.23 -26.20
C ARG A 56 6.71 4.66 -25.74
N LEU A 57 6.55 5.95 -25.42
CA LEU A 57 5.25 6.52 -25.07
C LEU A 57 4.33 6.55 -26.31
N THR A 58 3.13 5.98 -26.19
CA THR A 58 2.14 5.93 -27.29
C THR A 58 0.92 6.79 -27.04
N GLY A 59 0.65 7.14 -25.78
CA GLY A 59 -0.49 7.99 -25.47
C GLY A 59 -0.54 8.41 -24.01
N ARG A 60 -1.31 9.46 -23.74
CA ARG A 60 -1.67 9.89 -22.40
C ARG A 60 -3.18 10.09 -22.34
N THR A 61 -3.82 9.49 -21.36
CA THR A 61 -5.27 9.63 -21.12
C THR A 61 -5.51 10.10 -19.69
N SER A 62 -6.60 10.83 -19.49
CA SER A 62 -7.06 11.16 -18.15
C SER A 62 -8.57 11.08 -18.06
N TYR A 63 -9.05 10.52 -16.96
CA TYR A 63 -10.47 10.36 -16.70
C TYR A 63 -10.77 10.43 -15.21
N ARG A 64 -12.06 10.59 -14.89
CA ARG A 64 -12.56 10.56 -13.52
C ARG A 64 -13.44 9.33 -13.32
N ALA A 65 -13.28 8.67 -12.18
CA ALA A 65 -14.09 7.53 -11.80
C ALA A 65 -14.52 7.63 -10.33
N ALA A 66 -15.60 6.94 -9.98
CA ALA A 66 -15.92 6.68 -8.58
C ALA A 66 -14.78 5.87 -7.94
N ALA A 67 -14.48 6.12 -6.67
CA ALA A 67 -13.41 5.43 -5.97
C ALA A 67 -13.77 5.23 -4.50
N GLN A 68 -13.18 4.19 -3.91
CA GLN A 68 -13.34 3.86 -2.52
C GLN A 68 -11.99 3.50 -1.90
N PHE A 69 -11.66 4.12 -0.78
CA PHE A 69 -10.58 3.71 0.09
C PHE A 69 -11.18 3.19 1.41
N SER A 70 -10.78 2.02 1.86
CA SER A 70 -11.28 1.45 3.13
C SER A 70 -10.14 0.96 3.99
N THR A 71 -10.26 1.17 5.30
CA THR A 71 -9.33 0.66 6.31
C THR A 71 -10.04 -0.34 7.23
N GLY A 72 -9.28 -1.18 7.91
CA GLY A 72 -9.81 -2.13 8.88
C GLY A 72 -8.72 -2.76 9.74
N PRO A 73 -9.08 -3.67 10.66
CA PRO A 73 -8.11 -4.36 11.49
C PRO A 73 -7.10 -5.14 10.63
N ARG A 74 -5.88 -5.28 11.15
CA ARG A 74 -4.78 -6.05 10.50
C ARG A 74 -5.25 -7.47 10.19
N LYS A 75 -4.98 -7.98 9.00
CA LYS A 75 -5.30 -9.36 8.63
C LYS A 75 -4.44 -10.35 9.44
N THR A 76 -5.03 -11.49 9.80
CA THR A 76 -4.34 -12.59 10.48
C THR A 76 -4.63 -13.92 9.79
N TYR A 77 -3.62 -14.78 9.70
CA TYR A 77 -3.78 -16.16 9.21
C TYR A 77 -2.61 -17.03 9.66
N GLY A 78 -2.89 -18.25 10.15
CA GLY A 78 -1.84 -19.23 10.47
C GLY A 78 -0.80 -18.74 11.48
N GLY A 79 -1.21 -17.94 12.47
CA GLY A 79 -0.30 -17.32 13.45
C GLY A 79 0.44 -16.08 12.96
N TYR A 80 0.34 -15.73 11.68
CA TYR A 80 0.93 -14.51 11.12
C TYR A 80 -0.06 -13.35 11.17
N VAL A 81 0.47 -12.14 11.41
CA VAL A 81 -0.27 -10.88 11.43
C VAL A 81 0.31 -9.96 10.35
N GLU A 82 -0.57 -9.28 9.61
CA GLU A 82 -0.20 -8.29 8.58
C GLU A 82 0.74 -7.25 9.17
N ARG A 83 1.82 -6.85 8.49
CA ARG A 83 2.84 -5.95 9.07
C ARG A 83 2.47 -4.47 9.06
N ASN A 84 1.46 -4.09 8.28
CA ASN A 84 0.97 -2.72 8.18
C ASN A 84 0.26 -2.29 9.48
N PRO A 85 0.14 -0.96 9.75
CA PRO A 85 -0.59 -0.47 10.92
C PRO A 85 -2.06 -0.92 10.93
N PHE A 86 -2.65 -1.07 9.75
CA PHE A 86 -4.01 -1.56 9.52
C PHE A 86 -4.10 -2.20 8.13
N THR A 87 -5.15 -2.98 7.89
CA THR A 87 -5.46 -3.47 6.54
C THR A 87 -6.12 -2.35 5.74
N TRP A 88 -5.84 -2.25 4.45
CA TRP A 88 -6.52 -1.29 3.59
C TRP A 88 -6.74 -1.81 2.18
N LEU A 89 -7.78 -1.28 1.55
CA LEU A 89 -8.19 -1.57 0.18
C LEU A 89 -8.45 -0.24 -0.54
N PHE A 90 -8.06 -0.17 -1.81
CA PHE A 90 -8.31 0.99 -2.66
C PHE A 90 -8.82 0.51 -4.02
N TYR A 91 -10.02 0.98 -4.36
CA TYR A 91 -10.73 0.64 -5.57
C TYR A 91 -11.02 1.90 -6.38
N VAL A 92 -10.82 1.84 -7.69
CA VAL A 92 -11.17 2.90 -8.63
C VAL A 92 -11.97 2.30 -9.76
N GLY A 93 -13.12 2.90 -10.08
CA GLY A 93 -14.05 2.39 -11.09
C GLY A 93 -14.73 1.08 -10.70
N ASN A 94 -15.37 0.44 -11.68
CA ASN A 94 -15.97 -0.88 -11.52
C ASN A 94 -14.88 -1.94 -11.70
N ILE A 95 -14.57 -2.72 -10.65
CA ILE A 95 -13.50 -3.72 -10.70
C ILE A 95 -13.74 -4.73 -11.81
N GLY A 96 -12.70 -4.96 -12.62
CA GLY A 96 -12.76 -5.79 -13.82
C GLY A 96 -13.06 -5.01 -15.10
N ALA A 97 -13.64 -3.80 -15.01
CA ALA A 97 -13.83 -2.93 -16.17
C ALA A 97 -12.52 -2.24 -16.54
N THR A 98 -12.34 -1.93 -17.82
CA THR A 98 -11.22 -1.12 -18.30
C THR A 98 -11.15 0.23 -17.58
N GLY A 99 -9.95 0.63 -17.17
CA GLY A 99 -9.71 1.84 -16.39
C GLY A 99 -9.86 1.62 -14.87
N SER A 100 -10.16 0.41 -14.40
CA SER A 100 -10.33 0.16 -12.97
C SER A 100 -9.02 -0.25 -12.29
N PHE A 101 -8.94 0.00 -10.98
CA PHE A 101 -7.83 -0.41 -10.11
C PHE A 101 -8.37 -1.21 -8.93
N GLN A 102 -7.66 -2.29 -8.58
CA GLN A 102 -7.88 -3.08 -7.37
C GLN A 102 -6.57 -3.17 -6.60
N VAL A 103 -6.48 -2.49 -5.46
CA VAL A 103 -5.25 -2.41 -4.66
C VAL A 103 -5.56 -2.81 -3.22
N GLY A 104 -4.68 -3.58 -2.59
CA GLY A 104 -4.87 -4.04 -1.23
C GLY A 104 -3.55 -4.33 -0.51
N SER A 105 -3.52 -4.01 0.78
CA SER A 105 -2.31 -4.08 1.61
C SER A 105 -1.84 -5.52 1.87
N ALA A 106 -2.79 -6.44 2.05
CA ALA A 106 -2.56 -7.85 2.31
C ALA A 106 -3.76 -8.71 1.85
N ALA A 107 -3.51 -10.00 1.57
CA ALA A 107 -4.54 -11.00 1.29
C ALA A 107 -4.15 -12.37 1.84
N VAL A 108 -5.12 -13.27 1.97
CA VAL A 108 -4.86 -14.68 2.32
C VAL A 108 -5.03 -15.51 1.05
N ALA A 109 -3.95 -16.09 0.54
CA ALA A 109 -3.99 -17.05 -0.56
C ALA A 109 -4.42 -18.42 -0.04
N LYS A 110 -5.19 -19.20 -0.82
CA LYS A 110 -5.61 -20.57 -0.50
C LYS A 110 -5.62 -21.43 -1.78
N PRO A 111 -5.36 -22.75 -1.74
CA PRO A 111 -4.58 -23.54 -0.78
C PRO A 111 -3.09 -23.73 -1.22
N PRO A 112 -2.11 -23.87 -0.29
CA PRO A 112 -2.23 -23.76 1.15
C PRO A 112 -2.46 -22.31 1.59
N GLY A 113 -3.09 -22.14 2.76
CA GLY A 113 -3.38 -20.83 3.33
C GLY A 113 -2.12 -20.04 3.67
N VAL A 114 -1.86 -18.90 3.01
CA VAL A 114 -0.71 -18.03 3.32
C VAL A 114 -1.13 -16.58 3.38
N LEU A 115 -0.72 -15.86 4.43
CA LEU A 115 -0.89 -14.41 4.52
C LEU A 115 0.16 -13.69 3.66
N LEU A 116 -0.28 -13.10 2.56
CA LEU A 116 0.52 -12.31 1.66
C LEU A 116 0.46 -10.83 2.06
N ASN A 117 1.62 -10.25 2.34
CA ASN A 117 1.77 -8.81 2.55
C ASN A 117 2.28 -8.21 1.24
N TYR A 118 1.49 -7.35 0.60
CA TYR A 118 1.86 -6.73 -0.68
C TYR A 118 2.55 -5.38 -0.47
N TRP A 119 2.14 -4.64 0.56
CA TRP A 119 2.62 -3.29 0.83
C TRP A 119 3.34 -3.18 2.16
N THR A 120 4.31 -2.28 2.23
CA THR A 120 4.78 -1.68 3.47
C THR A 120 4.18 -0.29 3.60
N SER A 121 3.46 -0.03 4.68
CA SER A 121 2.79 1.25 4.91
C SER A 121 3.00 1.76 6.33
N SER A 122 2.86 3.07 6.48
CA SER A 122 2.95 3.78 7.75
C SER A 122 1.81 4.78 7.86
N TYR A 123 1.40 5.05 9.09
CA TYR A 123 0.40 6.07 9.40
C TYR A 123 0.81 6.78 10.68
N SER A 124 0.88 8.11 10.64
CA SER A 124 1.15 8.93 11.80
C SER A 124 0.49 10.29 11.64
N SER A 125 -0.22 10.73 12.67
CA SER A 125 -0.81 12.09 12.73
C SER A 125 -1.62 12.46 11.48
N GLY A 126 -2.49 11.56 11.02
CA GLY A 126 -3.32 11.76 9.82
C GLY A 126 -2.58 11.58 8.49
N ARG A 127 -1.27 11.41 8.48
CA ARG A 127 -0.49 11.17 7.25
C ARG A 127 -0.31 9.69 7.00
N PHE A 128 -0.56 9.27 5.77
CA PHE A 128 -0.43 7.90 5.31
C PHE A 128 0.58 7.80 4.19
N THR A 129 1.41 6.75 4.23
CA THR A 129 2.27 6.37 3.11
C THR A 129 2.29 4.86 2.94
N GLY A 130 2.49 4.41 1.70
CA GLY A 130 2.61 3.00 1.35
C GLY A 130 3.52 2.81 0.14
N ARG A 131 4.26 1.71 0.12
CA ARG A 131 5.05 1.25 -1.01
C ARG A 131 4.76 -0.23 -1.29
N LEU A 132 4.45 -0.56 -2.53
CA LEU A 132 4.28 -1.94 -2.97
C LEU A 132 5.65 -2.62 -2.96
N VAL A 133 5.80 -3.68 -2.17
CA VAL A 133 7.06 -4.43 -2.06
C VAL A 133 7.07 -5.68 -2.93
N ALA A 134 5.93 -6.33 -3.09
CA ALA A 134 5.77 -7.51 -3.93
C ALA A 134 4.31 -7.60 -4.39
N SER A 135 4.10 -7.89 -5.66
CA SER A 135 2.77 -8.19 -6.21
C SER A 135 2.35 -9.64 -5.99
N HIS A 136 3.27 -10.52 -5.53
CA HIS A 136 3.05 -11.97 -5.35
C HIS A 136 2.35 -12.61 -6.56
N SER A 137 2.72 -12.17 -7.77
CA SER A 137 2.12 -12.67 -9.03
C SER A 137 2.32 -14.18 -9.20
N ASP A 138 3.33 -14.75 -8.55
CA ASP A 138 3.62 -16.18 -8.49
C ASP A 138 2.65 -16.97 -7.59
N LYS A 139 1.86 -16.30 -6.74
CA LYS A 139 0.92 -16.92 -5.78
C LYS A 139 -0.54 -16.91 -6.26
N ALA A 140 -0.77 -16.63 -7.54
CA ALA A 140 -2.10 -16.63 -8.18
C ALA A 140 -3.19 -15.83 -7.44
N THR A 141 -2.80 -14.86 -6.62
CA THR A 141 -3.70 -13.99 -5.87
C THR A 141 -3.68 -12.61 -6.48
N THR A 142 -4.69 -12.34 -7.30
CA THR A 142 -4.83 -11.11 -8.08
C THR A 142 -5.29 -9.95 -7.21
N TYR A 143 -4.35 -9.36 -6.47
CA TYR A 143 -4.50 -8.04 -5.87
C TYR A 143 -3.40 -7.13 -6.41
N ASN A 144 -3.63 -5.82 -6.34
CA ASN A 144 -2.71 -4.81 -6.88
C ASN A 144 -2.62 -4.93 -8.39
N THR A 145 -3.75 -4.67 -9.03
CA THR A 145 -3.93 -4.75 -10.48
C THR A 145 -4.56 -3.48 -11.04
N PHE A 146 -4.25 -3.25 -12.31
CA PHE A 146 -4.89 -2.29 -13.19
C PHE A 146 -5.54 -3.06 -14.35
N PHE A 147 -6.80 -2.77 -14.64
CA PHE A 147 -7.52 -3.36 -15.77
C PHE A 147 -7.42 -2.42 -16.97
N GLY A 148 -6.54 -2.74 -17.92
CA GLY A 148 -6.23 -1.91 -19.08
C GLY A 148 -6.75 -2.50 -20.39
N GLN A 149 -6.36 -1.86 -21.48
CA GLN A 149 -6.55 -2.40 -22.84
C GLN A 149 -5.20 -2.84 -23.41
N GLN A 150 -5.19 -3.86 -24.23
CA GLN A 150 -4.02 -4.23 -25.02
C GLN A 150 -4.41 -4.23 -26.49
N ASP A 151 -3.55 -3.75 -27.36
CA ASP A 151 -3.73 -3.98 -28.80
C ASP A 151 -3.80 -5.49 -29.05
N LEU A 152 -4.78 -5.91 -29.87
CA LEU A 152 -4.96 -7.31 -30.23
C LEU A 152 -3.71 -7.85 -30.93
N ILE A 153 -3.16 -7.04 -31.84
CA ILE A 153 -1.85 -7.25 -32.45
C ILE A 153 -0.95 -6.12 -31.95
N PRO A 154 0.15 -6.43 -31.24
CA PRO A 154 1.08 -5.41 -30.78
C PRO A 154 1.46 -4.46 -31.90
N CYS A 155 1.52 -3.15 -31.61
CA CYS A 155 1.92 -2.12 -32.57
C CYS A 155 0.92 -1.87 -33.73
N ARG A 156 -0.31 -2.36 -33.61
CA ARG A 156 -1.37 -2.27 -34.63
C ARG A 156 -2.71 -1.93 -33.98
N SER A 157 -2.77 -0.80 -33.28
CA SER A 157 -3.97 -0.32 -32.57
C SER A 157 -5.23 -0.20 -33.42
N GLY A 158 -5.10 -0.06 -34.75
CA GLY A 158 -6.22 -0.08 -35.70
C GLY A 158 -6.89 -1.45 -35.88
N LEU A 159 -6.31 -2.54 -35.39
CA LEU A 159 -6.84 -3.90 -35.51
C LEU A 159 -7.62 -4.36 -34.28
N GLY A 160 -7.94 -3.43 -33.37
CA GLY A 160 -8.73 -3.69 -32.18
C GLY A 160 -7.90 -3.86 -30.91
N THR A 161 -8.60 -3.94 -29.78
CA THR A 161 -8.03 -4.07 -28.44
C THR A 161 -8.78 -5.12 -27.63
N ILE A 162 -8.10 -5.71 -26.64
CA ILE A 162 -8.66 -6.66 -25.68
C ILE A 162 -8.43 -6.17 -24.24
N PRO A 163 -9.40 -6.38 -23.33
CA PRO A 163 -9.21 -6.05 -21.92
C PRO A 163 -8.18 -7.00 -21.30
N MET A 164 -7.21 -6.45 -20.58
CA MET A 164 -6.15 -7.19 -19.92
C MET A 164 -5.99 -6.75 -18.47
N THR A 165 -5.59 -7.67 -17.61
CA THR A 165 -5.25 -7.37 -16.22
C THR A 165 -3.74 -7.24 -16.09
N TYR A 166 -3.28 -6.11 -15.60
CA TYR A 166 -1.86 -5.80 -15.40
C TYR A 166 -1.54 -5.72 -13.92
N ALA A 167 -0.53 -6.47 -13.48
CA ALA A 167 -0.05 -6.36 -12.10
C ALA A 167 0.70 -5.03 -11.91
N LEU A 168 0.50 -4.39 -10.76
CA LEU A 168 1.23 -3.17 -10.42
C LEU A 168 2.70 -3.48 -10.13
N GLN A 169 3.57 -2.59 -10.60
CA GLN A 169 5.02 -2.70 -10.45
C GLN A 169 5.44 -2.50 -9.00
N ALA A 170 6.34 -3.35 -8.50
CA ALA A 170 7.01 -3.14 -7.23
C ALA A 170 7.65 -1.74 -7.18
N GLY A 171 7.49 -1.05 -6.06
CA GLY A 171 7.87 0.34 -5.90
C GLY A 171 6.76 1.36 -6.19
N THR A 172 5.58 0.93 -6.68
CA THR A 172 4.37 1.77 -6.70
C THR A 172 4.14 2.36 -5.31
N ARG A 173 3.81 3.66 -5.25
CA ARG A 173 3.64 4.41 -4.00
C ARG A 173 2.22 4.92 -3.87
N ILE A 174 1.72 4.98 -2.64
CA ILE A 174 0.50 5.70 -2.26
C ILE A 174 0.83 6.60 -1.07
N SER A 175 0.37 7.84 -1.07
CA SER A 175 0.58 8.75 0.06
C SER A 175 -0.50 9.81 0.13
N GLY A 176 -0.69 10.38 1.31
CA GLY A 176 -1.63 11.48 1.51
C GLY A 176 -2.11 11.60 2.95
N THR A 177 -3.35 12.03 3.11
CA THR A 177 -3.98 12.24 4.41
C THR A 177 -5.22 11.37 4.56
N ILE A 178 -5.41 10.85 5.77
CA ILE A 178 -6.57 10.08 6.20
C ILE A 178 -6.97 10.62 7.57
N GLY A 179 -8.22 11.05 7.72
CA GLY A 179 -8.74 11.55 8.98
C GLY A 179 -10.21 11.22 9.17
N SER A 180 -10.82 11.78 10.22
CA SER A 180 -12.26 11.67 10.46
C SER A 180 -13.10 12.43 9.44
N GLY A 181 -12.56 13.52 8.87
CA GLY A 181 -13.25 14.38 7.91
C GLY A 181 -13.12 13.97 6.45
N GLY A 182 -12.32 12.96 6.12
CA GLY A 182 -12.11 12.54 4.73
C GLY A 182 -10.76 11.86 4.47
N ALA A 183 -10.50 11.56 3.20
CA ALA A 183 -9.24 11.01 2.74
C ALA A 183 -8.82 11.62 1.40
N HIS A 184 -7.57 12.09 1.34
CA HIS A 184 -6.96 12.62 0.13
C HIS A 184 -5.66 11.85 -0.14
N LEU A 185 -5.66 11.04 -1.20
CA LEU A 185 -4.56 10.13 -1.50
C LEU A 185 -4.07 10.34 -2.92
N THR A 186 -2.76 10.24 -3.11
CA THR A 186 -2.13 10.15 -4.43
C THR A 186 -1.41 8.83 -4.55
N MET A 187 -1.70 8.07 -5.60
CA MET A 187 -1.01 6.83 -5.94
C MET A 187 -0.28 7.01 -7.26
N THR A 188 0.98 6.60 -7.32
CA THR A 188 1.82 6.69 -8.53
C THR A 188 2.61 5.41 -8.71
N GLY A 189 2.70 4.94 -9.95
CA GLY A 189 3.49 3.75 -10.29
C GLY A 189 3.37 3.40 -11.75
N GLY A 190 3.61 2.13 -12.05
CA GLY A 190 3.40 1.54 -13.36
C GLY A 190 3.01 0.07 -13.26
N THR A 191 2.88 -0.60 -14.39
CA THR A 191 2.64 -2.04 -14.44
C THR A 191 3.96 -2.81 -14.57
N ASN A 192 3.98 -4.07 -14.14
CA ASN A 192 5.19 -4.92 -14.18
C ASN A 192 5.79 -5.01 -15.59
N GLU A 193 4.94 -5.11 -16.60
CA GLU A 193 5.30 -5.24 -18.01
C GLU A 193 5.71 -3.89 -18.62
N GLY A 194 5.53 -2.78 -17.89
CA GLY A 194 5.92 -1.44 -18.32
C GLY A 194 5.01 -0.80 -19.37
N PHE A 195 3.90 -1.43 -19.74
CA PHE A 195 2.92 -0.88 -20.68
C PHE A 195 2.18 0.36 -20.16
N TYR A 196 2.10 0.53 -18.84
CA TYR A 196 1.40 1.64 -18.23
C TYR A 196 2.23 2.31 -17.15
N ALA A 197 2.23 3.64 -17.14
CA ALA A 197 2.52 4.45 -15.96
C ALA A 197 1.26 5.20 -15.55
N PHE A 198 1.04 5.40 -14.25
CA PHE A 198 -0.16 6.03 -13.76
C PHE A 198 0.09 6.99 -12.60
N ARG A 199 -0.81 7.97 -12.51
CA ARG A 199 -1.05 8.80 -11.34
C ARG A 199 -2.54 8.81 -11.05
N VAL A 200 -2.91 8.46 -9.83
CA VAL A 200 -4.29 8.46 -9.34
C VAL A 200 -4.39 9.44 -8.19
N VAL A 201 -5.25 10.45 -8.30
CA VAL A 201 -5.53 11.42 -7.23
C VAL A 201 -6.94 11.21 -6.74
N PHE A 202 -7.08 10.78 -5.50
CA PHE A 202 -8.33 10.46 -4.83
C PHE A 202 -8.69 11.54 -3.81
N SER A 203 -9.98 11.85 -3.75
CA SER A 203 -10.58 12.73 -2.75
C SER A 203 -11.94 12.19 -2.35
N ALA A 204 -12.16 12.07 -1.03
CA ALA A 204 -13.41 11.69 -0.40
C ALA A 204 -13.61 12.46 0.90
#